data_AF-A0A6B0UPC6-F1
#
_entry.id   AF-A0A6B0UPC6-F1
#
_cell.length_a   1.000
_cell.length_b   1.000
_cell.length_c   1.000
_cell.angle_alpha   90.00
_cell.angle_beta   90.00
_cell.angle_gamma   90.00
#
_symmetry.space_group_name_H-M   'P 1'
#
loop_
_entity.id
_entity.type
_entity.pdbx_description
1 polymer ?
#
loop_
_entity_poly.entity_id
_entity_poly.type
_entity_poly.pdbx_seq_one_letter_code
_entity_poly.pdbx_strand_id
1 'polypeptide(L)'
;MAHISMAEFLLHLLLFTGTLMTATSLKLLDVQIPGTVEEGESVQLSCAYNLEGELPYSTTWTQSGVVFYQSTPSGRKVFPLSGADLYLQKSRESSVLLENVTKAFEGQYGCEILTAAPHLHLVR
;
A
#
# COMPACT_ATOMS: atom_id res chain seq x y z
N MET A 1 29.15 -2.84 -48.03
CA MET A 1 28.00 -1.95 -47.83
C MET A 1 26.80 -2.85 -47.61
N ALA A 2 26.47 -3.13 -46.34
CA ALA A 2 25.50 -4.16 -45.97
C ALA A 2 24.08 -3.71 -46.35
N HIS A 3 23.45 -4.45 -47.26
CA HIS A 3 22.02 -4.29 -47.56
C HIS A 3 21.24 -5.00 -46.43
N ILE A 4 20.99 -4.27 -45.35
CA ILE A 4 20.13 -4.75 -44.27
C ILE A 4 18.71 -4.79 -44.83
N SER A 5 18.11 -6.00 -44.86
CA SER A 5 16.75 -6.21 -45.36
C SER A 5 15.75 -5.38 -44.56
N MET A 6 14.73 -4.81 -45.22
CA MET A 6 13.65 -4.09 -44.52
C MET A 6 13.00 -4.94 -43.42
N ALA A 7 12.97 -6.27 -43.59
CA ALA A 7 12.46 -7.20 -42.59
C ALA A 7 13.29 -7.23 -41.31
N GLU A 8 14.63 -7.09 -41.42
CA GLU A 8 15.52 -6.99 -40.26
C GLU A 8 15.24 -5.69 -39.50
N PHE A 9 15.15 -4.55 -40.21
CA PHE A 9 14.81 -3.26 -39.58
C PHE A 9 13.44 -3.30 -38.88
N LEU A 10 12.44 -3.90 -39.53
CA LEU A 10 11.11 -4.04 -38.95
C LEU A 10 11.14 -4.93 -37.70
N LEU A 11 11.89 -6.03 -37.73
CA LEU A 11 12.06 -6.94 -36.59
C LEU A 11 12.73 -6.23 -35.41
N HIS A 12 13.79 -5.44 -35.67
CA HIS A 12 14.46 -4.67 -34.63
C HIS A 12 13.56 -3.58 -34.04
N LEU A 13 12.75 -2.92 -34.87
CA LEU A 13 11.77 -1.93 -34.41
C LEU A 13 10.68 -2.58 -33.54
N LEU A 14 10.14 -3.73 -33.96
CA LEU A 14 9.15 -4.49 -33.20
C LEU A 14 9.72 -4.96 -31.85
N LEU A 15 10.95 -5.48 -31.84
CA LEU A 15 11.65 -5.87 -30.61
C LEU A 15 11.88 -4.66 -29.68
N PHE A 16 12.32 -3.51 -30.22
CA PHE A 16 12.55 -2.29 -29.45
C PHE A 16 11.25 -1.74 -28.83
N THR A 17 10.16 -1.71 -29.58
CA THR A 17 8.84 -1.28 -29.06
C THR A 17 8.28 -2.23 -28.00
N GLY A 18 8.46 -3.55 -28.18
CA GLY A 18 8.05 -4.55 -27.19
C GLY A 18 8.80 -4.41 -25.86
N THR A 19 10.08 -4.06 -25.89
CA THR A 19 10.87 -3.81 -24.67
C THR A 19 10.51 -2.52 -23.94
N LEU A 20 9.86 -1.57 -24.62
CA LEU A 20 9.45 -0.29 -24.04
C LEU A 20 8.07 -0.35 -23.37
N MET A 21 7.31 -1.44 -23.55
CA MET A 21 6.08 -1.67 -22.78
C MET A 21 6.44 -2.04 -21.35
N THR A 22 6.57 -1.03 -20.49
CA THR A 22 6.61 -1.26 -19.04
C THR A 22 5.21 -1.61 -18.57
N ALA A 23 5.01 -2.84 -18.10
CA ALA A 23 3.80 -3.19 -17.36
C ALA A 23 3.77 -2.37 -16.06
N THR A 24 2.74 -1.54 -15.90
CA THR A 24 2.41 -0.96 -14.60
C THR A 24 1.73 -2.09 -13.80
N SER A 25 2.20 -2.28 -12.56
CA SER A 25 1.59 -3.24 -11.62
C SER A 25 1.23 -2.48 -10.35
N LEU A 26 0.17 -2.93 -9.68
CA LEU A 26 -0.19 -2.50 -8.33
C LEU A 26 1.04 -2.55 -7.42
N LYS A 27 1.37 -1.41 -6.80
CA LYS A 27 2.54 -1.26 -5.94
C LYS A 27 2.15 -0.53 -4.66
N LEU A 28 2.45 -1.17 -3.54
CA LEU A 28 2.69 -0.45 -2.30
C LEU A 28 3.98 0.35 -2.52
N LEU A 29 3.89 1.68 -2.42
CA LEU A 29 5.00 2.57 -2.74
C LEU A 29 5.91 2.73 -1.53
N ASP A 30 5.33 2.97 -0.36
CA ASP A 30 6.09 3.26 0.85
C ASP A 30 5.23 3.14 2.12
N VAL A 31 5.85 2.76 3.24
CA VAL A 31 5.24 2.80 4.58
C VAL A 31 6.11 3.71 5.45
N GLN A 32 5.60 4.89 5.74
CA GLN A 32 6.31 5.94 6.46
C GLN A 32 6.05 5.81 7.95
N ILE A 33 7.09 5.41 8.66
CA ILE A 33 7.14 5.24 10.12
C ILE A 33 8.35 6.02 10.62
N PRO A 34 8.21 6.88 11.64
CA PRO A 34 9.37 7.57 12.21
C PRO A 34 10.38 6.59 12.80
N GLY A 35 11.68 6.85 12.58
CA GLY A 35 12.74 5.97 13.08
C GLY A 35 12.97 6.03 14.60
N THR A 36 12.52 7.08 15.27
CA THR A 36 12.61 7.25 16.73
C THR A 36 11.45 8.13 17.18
N VAL A 37 10.80 7.76 18.29
CA VAL A 37 9.66 8.47 18.89
C VAL A 37 9.86 8.49 20.40
N GLU A 38 9.66 9.62 21.06
CA GLU A 38 9.78 9.71 22.52
C GLU A 38 8.49 9.21 23.21
N GLU A 39 8.63 8.71 24.44
CA GLU A 39 7.45 8.29 25.22
C GLU A 39 6.54 9.49 25.50
N GLY A 40 5.23 9.28 25.36
CA GLY A 40 4.18 10.30 25.52
C GLY A 40 3.89 11.09 24.25
N GLU A 41 4.72 11.00 23.21
CA GLU A 41 4.50 11.74 21.97
C GLU A 41 3.38 11.14 21.08
N SER A 42 3.02 11.91 20.05
CA SER A 42 2.13 11.48 18.98
C SER A 42 2.93 11.15 17.73
N VAL A 43 2.51 10.11 17.02
CA VAL A 43 3.13 9.63 15.79
C VAL A 43 2.09 9.39 14.70
N GLN A 44 2.36 9.89 13.50
CA GLN A 44 1.57 9.62 12.32
C GLN A 44 2.25 8.57 11.46
N LEU A 45 1.56 7.46 11.21
CA LEU A 45 1.99 6.45 10.24
C LEU A 45 1.25 6.70 8.93
N SER A 46 1.97 6.68 7.82
CA SER A 46 1.39 6.90 6.48
C SER A 46 1.76 5.80 5.51
N CYS A 47 0.84 5.46 4.62
CA CYS A 47 0.98 4.37 3.66
C CYS A 47 0.71 4.90 2.26
N ALA A 48 1.75 4.97 1.44
CA ALA A 48 1.67 5.40 0.05
C ALA A 48 1.49 4.18 -0.84
N TYR A 49 0.54 4.24 -1.77
CA TYR A 49 0.26 3.18 -2.72
C TYR A 49 -0.13 3.76 -4.08
N ASN A 50 0.04 2.98 -5.14
CA ASN A 50 -0.50 3.26 -6.46
C ASN A 50 -1.38 2.09 -6.90
N LEU A 51 -2.68 2.36 -7.05
CA LEU A 51 -3.69 1.39 -7.47
C LEU A 51 -4.11 1.53 -8.94
N GLU A 52 -3.37 2.30 -9.75
CA GLU A 52 -3.60 2.46 -11.19
C GLU A 52 -5.02 2.92 -11.56
N GLY A 53 -5.63 3.74 -10.69
CA GLY A 53 -6.98 4.29 -10.90
C GLY A 53 -8.08 3.55 -10.15
N GLU A 54 -7.77 2.44 -9.46
CA GLU A 54 -8.71 1.79 -8.55
C GLU A 54 -8.74 2.44 -7.16
N LEU A 55 -9.85 2.26 -6.46
CA LEU A 55 -9.99 2.63 -5.04
C LEU A 55 -9.68 1.40 -4.17
N PRO A 56 -9.06 1.59 -2.99
CA PRO A 56 -8.88 0.50 -2.05
C PRO A 56 -10.25 0.03 -1.55
N TYR A 57 -10.48 -1.29 -1.60
CA TYR A 57 -11.59 -1.93 -0.90
C TYR A 57 -11.31 -2.05 0.59
N SER A 58 -10.05 -2.25 1.00
CA SER A 58 -9.68 -2.17 2.41
C SER A 58 -8.25 -1.71 2.62
N THR A 59 -8.03 -0.99 3.71
CA THR A 59 -6.69 -0.72 4.26
C THR A 59 -6.60 -1.32 5.65
N THR A 60 -5.60 -2.15 5.89
CA THR A 60 -5.35 -2.82 7.17
C THR A 60 -3.98 -2.45 7.69
N TRP A 61 -3.92 -2.01 8.95
CA TRP A 61 -2.68 -1.69 9.64
C TRP A 61 -2.37 -2.74 10.70
N THR A 62 -1.11 -3.18 10.71
CA THR A 62 -0.61 -4.21 11.63
C THR A 62 0.61 -3.74 12.40
N GLN A 63 0.75 -4.20 13.64
CA GLN A 63 1.96 -4.08 14.46
C GLN A 63 2.40 -5.50 14.82
N SER A 64 3.61 -5.88 14.40
CA SER A 64 4.18 -7.22 14.61
C SER A 64 3.24 -8.35 14.19
N GLY A 65 2.54 -8.15 13.07
CA GLY A 65 1.57 -9.11 12.50
C GLY A 65 0.16 -9.07 13.12
N VAL A 66 -0.08 -8.24 14.14
CA VAL A 66 -1.40 -8.09 14.78
C VAL A 66 -2.12 -6.87 14.21
N VAL A 67 -3.35 -7.06 13.73
CA VAL A 67 -4.19 -5.96 13.23
C VAL A 67 -4.61 -5.04 14.37
N PHE A 68 -4.40 -3.73 14.21
CA PHE A 68 -4.89 -2.72 15.16
C PHE A 68 -5.91 -1.75 14.55
N TYR A 69 -5.92 -1.60 13.22
CA TYR A 69 -6.87 -0.73 12.53
C TYR A 69 -7.20 -1.26 11.13
N GLN A 70 -8.48 -1.18 10.75
CA GLN A 70 -8.95 -1.54 9.42
C GLN A 70 -10.00 -0.54 8.93
N SER A 71 -9.83 -0.05 7.70
CA SER A 71 -10.82 0.78 7.01
C SER A 71 -11.41 0.03 5.81
N THR A 72 -12.73 -0.01 5.71
CA THR A 72 -13.48 -0.57 4.57
C THR A 72 -14.65 0.35 4.21
N PRO A 73 -15.32 0.14 3.06
CA PRO A 73 -16.54 0.88 2.70
C PRO A 73 -17.65 0.82 3.74
N SER A 74 -17.70 -0.25 4.55
CA SER A 74 -18.70 -0.40 5.62
C SER A 74 -18.36 0.39 6.89
N GLY A 75 -17.14 0.92 6.99
CA GLY A 75 -16.68 1.70 8.13
C GLY A 75 -15.29 1.30 8.63
N ARG A 76 -14.96 1.80 9.82
CA ARG A 76 -13.64 1.65 10.45
C ARG A 76 -13.74 0.72 11.65
N LYS A 77 -12.81 -0.22 11.77
CA LYS A 77 -12.66 -1.14 12.89
C LYS A 77 -11.35 -0.86 13.62
N VAL A 78 -11.42 -0.83 14.94
CA VAL A 78 -10.27 -0.63 15.83
C VAL A 78 -10.13 -1.87 16.68
N PHE A 79 -8.90 -2.36 16.81
CA PHE A 79 -8.55 -3.49 17.64
C PHE A 79 -7.53 -3.04 18.70
N PRO A 80 -7.32 -3.82 19.77
CA PRO A 80 -6.33 -3.49 20.78
C PRO A 80 -4.94 -3.26 20.16
N LEU A 81 -4.34 -2.12 20.47
CA LEU A 81 -2.99 -1.75 20.10
C LEU A 81 -2.12 -1.72 21.36
N SER A 82 -0.92 -2.28 21.27
CA SER A 82 0.04 -2.24 22.36
C SER A 82 0.90 -0.98 22.24
N GLY A 83 0.90 -0.20 23.32
CA GLY A 83 1.88 0.86 23.52
C GLY A 83 1.62 2.18 22.80
N ALA A 84 0.42 2.40 22.24
CA ALA A 84 -0.09 3.72 21.88
C ALA A 84 -1.62 3.68 21.75
N ASP A 85 -2.25 4.86 21.76
CA ASP A 85 -3.69 5.04 21.58
C ASP A 85 -4.00 5.50 20.15
N LEU A 86 -4.91 4.81 19.45
CA LEU A 86 -5.35 5.24 18.12
C LEU A 86 -6.30 6.44 18.21
N TYR A 87 -5.88 7.60 17.69
CA TYR A 87 -6.76 8.76 17.57
C TYR A 87 -7.61 8.69 16.29
N LEU A 88 -8.75 8.00 16.40
CA LEU A 88 -9.62 7.66 15.29
C LEU A 88 -10.17 8.89 14.52
N GLN A 89 -10.39 10.03 15.18
CA GLN A 89 -10.97 11.22 14.54
C GLN A 89 -10.03 11.85 13.50
N LYS A 90 -8.72 11.82 13.79
CA LYS A 90 -7.66 12.30 12.89
C LYS A 90 -7.07 11.21 12.00
N SER A 91 -7.54 9.97 12.14
CA SER A 91 -7.13 8.84 11.32
C SER A 91 -8.04 8.67 10.09
N ARG A 92 -7.42 8.21 9.00
CA ARG A 92 -8.02 7.96 7.68
C ARG A 92 -7.62 6.57 7.20
N GLU A 93 -7.91 6.21 5.96
CA GLU A 93 -7.63 4.90 5.36
C GLU A 93 -6.12 4.59 5.42
N SER A 94 -5.32 5.47 4.83
CA SER A 94 -3.88 5.29 4.63
C SER A 94 -3.00 6.11 5.57
N SER A 95 -3.59 6.73 6.60
CA SER A 95 -2.89 7.55 7.57
C SER A 95 -3.52 7.40 8.94
N VAL A 96 -2.76 6.89 9.90
CA VAL A 96 -3.22 6.70 11.29
C VAL A 96 -2.41 7.56 12.24
N LEU A 97 -3.10 8.21 13.18
CA LEU A 97 -2.47 8.99 14.25
C LEU A 97 -2.55 8.19 15.55
N LEU A 98 -1.38 7.96 16.14
CA LEU A 98 -1.21 7.27 17.42
C LEU A 98 -0.70 8.29 18.44
N GLU A 99 -1.27 8.28 19.64
CA GLU A 99 -0.93 9.20 20.74
C GLU A 99 -0.48 8.40 21.97
N ASN A 100 0.14 9.07 22.95
CA ASN A 100 0.59 8.47 24.20
C ASN A 100 1.50 7.24 23.98
N VAL A 101 2.48 7.38 23.09
CA VAL A 101 3.42 6.32 22.76
C VAL A 101 4.19 5.86 24.00
N THR A 102 4.42 4.56 24.14
CA THR A 102 5.22 3.95 25.22
C THR A 102 6.25 3.02 24.61
N LYS A 103 7.18 2.49 25.41
CA LYS A 103 8.12 1.45 24.96
C LYS A 103 7.46 0.26 24.23
N ALA A 104 6.22 -0.11 24.57
CA ALA A 104 5.51 -1.23 23.92
C ALA A 104 5.07 -0.92 22.47
N PHE A 105 5.28 0.32 21.99
CA PHE A 105 5.12 0.73 20.61
C PHE A 105 6.17 0.10 19.69
N GLU A 106 7.35 -0.25 20.20
CA GLU A 106 8.40 -0.89 19.40
C GLU A 106 7.86 -2.15 18.69
N GLY A 107 8.03 -2.20 17.36
CA GLY A 107 7.52 -3.32 16.57
C GLY A 107 7.63 -3.09 15.07
N GLN A 108 7.28 -4.13 14.30
CA GLN A 108 7.25 -4.05 12.85
C GLN A 108 5.86 -3.60 12.38
N TYR A 109 5.77 -2.44 11.77
CA TYR A 109 4.51 -1.93 11.27
C TYR A 109 4.28 -2.33 9.81
N GLY A 110 3.07 -2.75 9.51
CA GLY A 110 2.63 -3.11 8.16
C GLY A 110 1.38 -2.32 7.75
N CYS A 111 1.29 -2.03 6.46
CA CYS A 111 0.09 -1.52 5.82
C CYS A 111 -0.25 -2.42 4.62
N GLU A 112 -1.43 -3.01 4.64
CA GLU A 112 -1.95 -3.85 3.57
C GLU A 112 -3.12 -3.15 2.89
N ILE A 113 -3.03 -3.03 1.57
CA ILE A 113 -4.07 -2.44 0.73
C ILE A 113 -4.65 -3.54 -0.15
N LEU A 114 -5.96 -3.73 -0.08
CA LEU A 114 -6.71 -4.62 -0.97
C LEU A 114 -7.60 -3.77 -1.87
N THR A 115 -7.61 -4.06 -3.16
CA THR A 115 -8.60 -3.53 -4.10
C THR A 115 -9.85 -4.41 -4.13
N ALA A 116 -10.91 -3.92 -4.75
CA ALA A 116 -12.10 -4.74 -4.93
C ALA A 116 -11.75 -5.95 -5.80
N ALA A 117 -12.30 -7.13 -5.47
CA ALA A 117 -12.21 -8.27 -6.37
C ALA A 117 -12.81 -7.87 -7.73
N PRO A 118 -12.21 -8.28 -8.87
CA PRO A 118 -12.83 -8.09 -10.17
C PRO A 118 -14.25 -8.66 -10.15
N HIS A 119 -15.17 -8.06 -10.91
CA HIS A 119 -16.56 -8.55 -10.99
C HIS A 119 -16.58 -9.98 -11.57
N LEU A 120 -16.60 -10.98 -10.70
CA LEU A 120 -16.70 -12.39 -11.08
C LEU A 120 -18.16 -12.81 -11.11
N HIS A 121 -18.66 -13.14 -12.30
CA HIS A 121 -19.93 -13.83 -12.46
C HIS A 121 -19.69 -15.34 -12.49
N LEU A 122 -20.26 -16.06 -11.53
CA LEU A 122 -20.32 -17.53 -11.58
C LEU A 122 -21.50 -17.93 -12.47
N VAL A 123 -21.19 -18.56 -13.60
CA VAL A 123 -22.18 -19.25 -14.44
C VAL A 123 -22.34 -20.67 -13.89
N ARG A 124 -23.59 -21.10 -13.67
CA ARG A 124 -23.97 -22.49 -13.38
C ARG A 124 -24.50 -23.17 -14.62
#